data_AF-A0A6D2JY68-F1
#
_entry.id   AF-A0A6D2JY68-F1
#
_cell.length_a   1.000
_cell.length_b   1.000
_cell.length_c   1.000
_cell.angle_alpha   90.00
_cell.angle_beta   90.00
_cell.angle_gamma   90.00
#
_symmetry.space_group_name_H-M   'P 1'
#
loop_
_entity.id
_entity.type
_entity.pdbx_description
1 polymer ?
#
loop_
_entity_poly.entity_id
_entity_poly.type
_entity_poly.pdbx_seq_one_letter_code
_entity_poly.pdbx_strand_id
1 'polypeptide(L)' 'MATSKTPSLATSLPLLLLLAFLFCLSTAHSSTNSIGKGYRLISIEESPDGGFIGYLQVKQKNKIYGSDITTLRLFV' A
#
# COMPACT_ATOMS: atom_id res chain seq x y z
N MET A 1 -20.19 52.71 -16.16
CA MET A 1 -18.98 52.66 -15.31
C MET A 1 -18.68 51.18 -15.04
N ALA A 2 -17.86 50.55 -15.88
CA ALA A 2 -17.52 49.13 -15.78
C ALA A 2 -16.10 49.01 -15.23
N THR A 3 -15.95 48.43 -14.04
CA THR A 3 -14.66 48.19 -13.41
C THR A 3 -14.09 46.87 -13.94
N SER A 4 -13.08 46.95 -14.81
CA SER A 4 -12.36 45.78 -15.28
C SER A 4 -11.49 45.22 -14.16
N LYS A 5 -11.88 44.08 -13.58
CA LYS A 5 -11.05 43.33 -12.64
C LYS A 5 -9.92 42.66 -13.42
N THR A 6 -8.74 43.28 -13.44
CA THR A 6 -7.50 42.60 -13.84
C THR A 6 -7.20 41.50 -12.82
N PRO A 7 -7.05 40.23 -13.23
CA PRO A 7 -6.68 39.18 -12.30
C PRO A 7 -5.28 39.47 -11.78
N SER A 8 -5.15 39.72 -10.48
CA SER A 8 -3.88 40.04 -9.86
C SER A 8 -2.97 38.81 -9.88
N LEU A 9 -1.70 38.99 -10.25
CA LEU A 9 -0.66 37.94 -10.20
C LEU A 9 -0.59 37.23 -8.83
N ALA A 10 -1.05 37.88 -7.77
CA ALA A 10 -1.05 37.36 -6.40
C ALA A 10 -1.88 36.08 -6.21
N THR A 11 -2.92 35.83 -7.01
CA THR A 11 -3.70 34.58 -6.93
C THR A 11 -3.04 33.39 -7.64
N SER A 12 -2.03 33.63 -8.47
CA SER A 12 -1.35 32.58 -9.25
C SER A 12 -0.32 31.79 -8.43
N LEU A 13 0.34 32.43 -7.47
CA LEU A 13 1.37 31.80 -6.62
C LEU A 13 0.84 30.69 -5.71
N PRO A 14 -0.25 30.85 -4.94
CA PRO A 14 -0.78 29.76 -4.10
C PRO A 14 -1.30 28.60 -4.95
N LEU A 15 -1.82 28.87 -6.15
CA LEU A 15 -2.26 27.84 -7.09
C LEU A 15 -1.06 27.02 -7.62
N LEU A 16 0.05 27.68 -7.93
CA LEU A 16 1.28 27.03 -8.36
C LEU A 16 1.90 26.16 -7.24
N LEU A 17 1.89 26.66 -6.00
CA LEU A 17 2.36 25.90 -4.83
C LEU A 17 1.47 24.68 -4.55
N LEU A 18 0.14 24.82 -4.69
CA LEU A 18 -0.79 23.72 -4.56
C LEU A 18 -0.56 22.66 -5.65
N LEU A 19 -0.35 23.08 -6.90
CA LEU A 19 -0.03 22.17 -8.00
C LEU A 19 1.29 21.43 -7.76
N ALA A 20 2.34 22.14 -7.32
CA ALA A 20 3.63 21.56 -7.00
C ALA A 20 3.53 20.55 -5.84
N PHE A 21 2.75 20.86 -4.80
CA PHE A 21 2.49 19.97 -3.69
C PHE A 21 1.76 18.69 -4.12
N LEU A 22 0.72 18.82 -4.96
CA LEU A 22 -0.01 17.69 -5.54
C LEU A 22 0.90 16.82 -6.45
N PHE A 23 1.83 17.43 -7.18
CA PHE A 23 2.82 16.72 -8.01
C PHE A 23 3.88 15.99 -7.17
N CYS A 24 4.27 16.53 -6.02
CA CYS A 24 5.14 15.84 -5.07
C CYS A 24 4.45 14.63 -4.43
N LEU A 25 3.14 14.71 -4.17
CA LEU A 25 2.36 13.59 -3.61
C LEU A 25 2.20 12.43 -4.61
N SER A 26 2.10 12.70 -5.91
CA SER A 26 1.88 11.66 -6.93
C SER A 26 3.11 10.78 -7.19
N THR A 27 4.32 11.26 -6.88
CA THR A 27 5.57 10.51 -7.09
C THR A 27 5.91 9.55 -5.94
N ALA A 28 5.21 9.64 -4.80
CA ALA A 28 5.46 8.81 -3.62
C ALA A 28 4.92 7.37 -3.72
N HIS A 29 4.35 6.96 -4.86
CA HIS A 29 3.85 5.60 -5.08
C HIS A 29 4.73 4.84 -6.08
N SER A 30 5.99 4.66 -5.72
CA SER A 30 6.78 3.57 -6.27
C SER A 30 6.30 2.26 -5.62
N SER A 31 5.14 1.75 -6.04
CA SER A 31 4.78 0.37 -5.74
C SER A 31 5.81 -0.51 -6.43
N THR A 32 6.85 -0.90 -5.71
CA THR A 32 7.70 -2.00 -6.16
C THR A 32 6.75 -3.17 -6.42
N ASN A 33 6.68 -3.63 -7.66
CA ASN A 33 5.86 -4.76 -8.07
C ASN A 33 6.48 -6.04 -7.50
N SER A 34 6.52 -6.16 -6.18
CA SER A 34 7.01 -7.34 -5.48
C SER A 34 6.08 -8.49 -5.79
N ILE A 35 6.65 -9.64 -6.13
CA ILE A 35 5.92 -10.87 -6.48
C ILE A 35 4.96 -11.33 -5.38
N GLY A 36 5.22 -10.97 -4.11
CA GLY A 36 4.32 -11.20 -2.99
C GLY A 36 4.79 -10.44 -1.75
N LYS A 37 3.94 -10.41 -0.71
CA LYS A 37 4.25 -9.78 0.60
C LYS A 37 4.44 -10.80 1.72
N GLY A 38 4.42 -12.09 1.40
CA GLY A 38 4.60 -13.20 2.34
C GLY A 38 3.42 -13.38 3.30
N TYR A 39 3.67 -14.14 4.38
CA TYR A 39 2.66 -14.54 5.36
C TYR A 39 3.00 -14.01 6.77
N ARG A 40 1.99 -13.91 7.62
CA ARG A 40 2.11 -13.66 9.07
C ARG A 40 1.63 -14.89 9.85
N LEU A 41 2.26 -15.15 10.99
CA LEU A 41 1.78 -16.15 11.95
C LEU A 41 0.53 -15.62 12.65
N ILE A 42 -0.52 -16.44 12.71
CA ILE A 42 -1.80 -16.10 13.37
C ILE A 42 -2.04 -16.92 14.64
N SER A 43 -1.55 -18.15 14.71
CA SER A 43 -1.59 -18.99 15.91
C SER A 43 -0.55 -20.11 15.82
N ILE A 44 -0.27 -20.71 16.98
CA ILE A 44 0.57 -21.90 17.12
C ILE A 44 -0.26 -22.94 17.89
N GLU A 45 -0.15 -24.20 17.49
CA GLU A 45 -0.72 -25.37 18.16
C GLU A 45 0.39 -26.39 18.42
N GLU A 46 0.36 -27.05 19.57
CA GLU A 46 1.24 -28.19 19.86
C GLU A 46 0.62 -29.46 19.25
N SER A 47 1.43 -30.17 18.48
CA SER A 47 1.03 -31.40 17.80
C SER A 47 1.07 -32.57 18.80
N PRO A 48 0.22 -33.62 18.63
CA PRO A 48 0.23 -34.79 19.51
C PRO A 48 1.56 -35.55 19.56
N ASP A 49 2.42 -35.37 18.57
CA ASP A 49 3.78 -35.93 18.52
C ASP A 49 4.84 -35.05 19.21
N GLY A 50 4.45 -33.93 19.82
CA GLY A 50 5.33 -32.96 20.48
C GLY A 50 5.94 -31.92 19.53
N GLY A 51 5.56 -31.92 18.24
CA GLY A 51 5.93 -30.87 17.28
C GLY A 51 5.05 -29.63 17.39
N PHE A 52 5.27 -28.65 16.50
CA PHE A 52 4.44 -27.44 16.42
C PHE A 52 3.77 -27.27 15.06
N ILE A 53 2.52 -26.82 15.09
CA ILE A 53 1.78 -26.41 13.90
C ILE A 53 1.58 -24.89 13.95
N GLY A 54 2.23 -24.18 13.03
CA GLY A 54 2.06 -22.74 12.82
C GLY A 54 0.99 -22.45 11.78
N TYR A 55 -0.05 -21.72 12.15
CA TYR A 55 -1.07 -21.25 11.21
C TYR A 55 -0.65 -19.89 10.66
N LEU A 56 -0.59 -19.78 9.33
CA LEU A 56 -0.13 -18.57 8.64
C LEU A 56 -1.23 -17.98 7.76
N GLN A 57 -1.25 -16.65 7.65
CA GLN A 57 -2.17 -15.92 6.77
C GLN A 57 -1.40 -14.96 5.86
N VAL A 58 -1.80 -14.84 4.59
CA VAL A 58 -1.18 -13.90 3.65
C VAL A 58 -1.29 -12.47 4.16
N LYS A 59 -0.18 -11.70 4.15
CA LYS A 59 -0.14 -10.32 4.65
C LYS A 59 -0.94 -9.36 3.77
N GLN A 60 -0.77 -9.49 2.45
CA GLN A 60 -1.47 -8.72 1.44
C GLN A 60 -1.60 -9.58 0.19
N LYS A 61 -2.82 -9.69 -0.34
CA LYS A 61 -3.09 -10.49 -1.54
C LYS A 61 -2.46 -9.86 -2.77
N ASN A 62 -1.91 -10.69 -3.63
CA ASN A 62 -1.36 -10.37 -4.94
C ASN A 62 -1.89 -11.35 -6.01
N LYS A 63 -1.72 -10.99 -7.28
CA LYS A 63 -2.13 -11.80 -8.44
C LYS A 63 -1.05 -11.95 -9.53
N ILE A 64 0.19 -11.49 -9.29
CA ILE A 64 1.26 -11.46 -10.31
C ILE A 64 1.52 -12.83 -10.95
N TYR A 65 1.44 -13.92 -10.18
CA TYR A 65 1.60 -15.29 -10.67
C TYR A 65 0.37 -16.17 -10.40
N GLY A 66 -0.82 -15.57 -10.41
CA GLY A 66 -2.07 -16.21 -9.99
C GLY A 66 -2.46 -15.85 -8.56
N SER A 67 -3.57 -16.41 -8.09
CA SER A 67 -4.11 -16.07 -6.77
C SER A 67 -3.23 -16.64 -5.65
N ASP A 68 -2.91 -15.81 -4.67
CA ASP A 68 -2.27 -16.29 -3.44
C ASP A 68 -3.15 -17.31 -2.70
N ILE A 69 -2.49 -18.27 -2.04
CA ILE A 69 -3.10 -19.14 -1.03
C ILE A 69 -3.30 -18.28 0.24
N THR A 70 -4.51 -18.25 0.79
CA THR A 70 -4.81 -17.32 1.88
C THR A 70 -4.32 -17.78 3.24
N THR A 71 -4.32 -19.09 3.47
CA THR A 71 -4.02 -19.72 4.76
C THR A 71 -3.10 -20.91 4.54
N LEU A 72 -2.05 -21.02 5.36
CA LEU A 72 -1.11 -22.14 5.34
C LEU A 72 -0.98 -22.75 6.74
N ARG A 73 -0.58 -24.02 6.78
CA ARG A 73 -0.10 -24.70 8.00
C ARG A 73 1.37 -25.05 7.80
N LEU A 74 2.20 -24.65 8.75
CA LEU A 74 3.64 -24.95 8.82
C LEU A 74 3.86 -25.98 9.92
N PHE A 75 4.43 -27.13 9.58
CA PHE A 75 4.77 -28.20 10.51
C PHE A 75 6.28 -28.15 10.80
N VAL A 76 6.64 -28.13 12.08
CA VAL A 76 8.04 -28.08 12.56
C VAL A 76 8.28 -29.20 13.55
#